data_AF-A0A1M3HXA4-F1
#
_entry.id   AF-A0A1M3HXA4-F1
#
_cell.length_a   1.000
_cell.length_b   1.000
_cell.length_c   1.000
_cell.angle_alpha   90.00
_cell.angle_beta   90.00
_cell.angle_gamma   90.00
#
_symmetry.space_group_name_H-M   'P 1'
#
loop_
_entity.id
_entity.type
_entity.pdbx_description
1 polymer ?
#
loop_
_entity_poly.entity_id
_entity_poly.type
_entity_poly.pdbx_seq_one_letter_code
_entity_poly.pdbx_strand_id
1 'polypeptide(L)'
;MERPAIPYLRRPHFRLPAAMALGAAGALLALSTPLLAQDAGSDLPKGNSPEEVAQRKAANAGQAKFAAGQLKANADSQAEYDRGLAAVEEAKAKIAADEAAAQSAYEAEKARRDQDYQAAMAKWRSDVEACKKGDVSRCAAVPAGQP
;
A
#
# COMPACT_ATOMS: atom_id res chain seq x y z
N MET A 1 -33.40 -6.65 -11.08
CA MET A 1 -32.23 -6.23 -10.28
C MET A 1 -31.38 -7.47 -10.05
N GLU A 2 -30.48 -7.75 -10.99
CA GLU A 2 -29.54 -8.88 -10.90
C GLU A 2 -28.26 -8.41 -10.20
N ARG A 3 -27.81 -9.15 -9.19
CA ARG A 3 -26.53 -8.89 -8.51
C ARG A 3 -25.42 -9.54 -9.35
N PRO A 4 -24.35 -8.83 -9.74
CA PRO A 4 -23.21 -9.48 -10.36
C PRO A 4 -22.44 -10.31 -9.32
N ALA A 5 -22.12 -11.54 -9.71
CA ALA A 5 -21.36 -12.51 -8.92
C ALA A 5 -19.92 -12.04 -8.69
N ILE A 6 -19.44 -12.15 -7.45
CA ILE A 6 -18.06 -11.84 -7.06
C ILE A 6 -17.18 -13.06 -7.40
N PRO A 7 -16.17 -12.95 -8.28
CA PRO A 7 -15.28 -14.06 -8.58
C PRO A 7 -14.32 -14.33 -7.41
N TYR A 8 -14.18 -15.62 -7.11
CA TYR A 8 -13.44 -16.22 -6.02
C TYR A 8 -11.97 -15.76 -5.93
N LEU A 9 -11.57 -15.37 -4.72
CA LEU A 9 -10.20 -15.18 -4.27
C LEU A 9 -9.40 -16.50 -4.38
N ARG A 10 -8.50 -16.62 -5.37
CA ARG A 10 -7.46 -17.66 -5.39
C ARG A 10 -6.38 -17.31 -4.37
N ARG A 11 -6.39 -17.97 -3.21
CA ARG A 11 -5.31 -17.92 -2.22
C ARG A 11 -4.07 -18.68 -2.74
N PRO A 12 -2.85 -18.14 -2.64
CA PRO A 12 -1.64 -18.91 -2.89
C PRO A 12 -1.39 -19.87 -1.72
N HIS A 13 -1.26 -21.16 -2.02
CA HIS A 13 -0.80 -22.17 -1.07
C HIS A 13 0.70 -21.97 -0.81
N PHE A 14 1.05 -21.23 0.25
CA PHE A 14 2.37 -21.34 0.86
C PHE A 14 2.45 -22.68 1.60
N ARG A 15 3.20 -23.63 1.04
CA ARG A 15 3.64 -24.83 1.76
C ARG A 15 4.92 -24.49 2.52
N LEU A 16 4.78 -24.27 3.83
CA LEU A 16 5.88 -24.36 4.78
C LEU A 16 6.16 -25.85 5.07
N PRO A 17 7.38 -26.38 4.86
CA PRO A 17 7.78 -27.58 5.56
C PRO A 17 8.21 -27.23 6.99
N ALA A 18 7.49 -27.82 7.94
CA ALA A 18 7.79 -27.80 9.35
C ALA A 18 9.10 -28.54 9.67
N ALA A 19 9.70 -28.11 10.76
CA ALA A 19 10.90 -28.59 11.40
C ALA A 19 11.09 -30.12 11.42
N MET A 20 12.32 -30.56 11.16
CA MET A 20 12.92 -31.70 11.85
C MET A 20 14.26 -31.24 12.42
N ALA A 21 14.25 -30.91 13.71
CA ALA A 21 15.44 -30.95 14.55
C ALA A 21 15.32 -32.20 15.42
N LEU A 22 16.10 -33.25 15.12
CA LEU A 22 16.42 -34.31 16.08
C LEU A 22 17.87 -34.73 15.85
N GLY A 23 18.65 -34.67 16.92
CA GLY A 23 20.11 -34.72 16.87
C GLY A 23 20.71 -36.09 16.57
N ALA A 24 21.97 -36.03 16.15
CA ALA A 24 22.97 -37.06 16.34
C ALA A 24 24.32 -36.36 16.47
N ALA A 25 24.65 -35.92 17.68
CA ALA A 25 26.03 -35.80 18.08
C ALA A 25 26.60 -37.22 18.20
N GLY A 26 27.66 -37.53 17.47
CA GLY A 26 28.35 -38.82 17.60
C GLY A 26 29.00 -39.30 16.31
N ALA A 27 30.23 -38.84 16.12
CA ALA A 27 31.36 -39.52 15.51
C ALA A 27 31.09 -40.63 14.48
N LEU A 28 31.70 -40.52 13.31
CA LEU A 28 32.69 -41.51 12.85
C LEU A 28 33.43 -40.99 11.59
N LEU A 29 34.74 -40.89 11.75
CA LEU A 29 35.78 -41.13 10.74
C LEU A 29 35.98 -40.04 9.67
N ALA A 30 36.91 -39.15 10.00
CA ALA A 30 38.14 -38.98 9.24
C ALA A 30 38.08 -39.46 7.78
N LEU A 31 37.48 -38.64 6.92
CA LEU A 31 38.00 -38.52 5.56
C LEU A 31 39.27 -37.69 5.67
N SER A 32 40.35 -38.35 6.09
CA SER A 32 41.69 -37.99 5.65
C SER A 32 41.71 -38.12 4.13
N THR A 33 41.15 -37.13 3.44
CA THR A 33 41.63 -36.81 2.10
C THR A 33 43.13 -36.67 2.27
N PRO A 34 43.95 -37.44 1.55
CA PRO A 34 45.36 -37.14 1.53
C PRO A 34 45.42 -35.68 1.11
N LEU A 35 45.99 -34.86 1.98
CA LEU A 35 46.64 -33.62 1.60
C LEU A 35 47.78 -34.06 0.68
N LEU A 36 47.42 -34.46 -0.55
CA LEU A 36 48.27 -34.22 -1.68
C LEU A 36 48.50 -32.72 -1.56
N ALA A 37 49.65 -32.38 -0.99
CA ALA A 37 50.41 -31.26 -1.47
C ALA A 37 50.29 -31.37 -2.98
N GLN A 38 49.31 -30.65 -3.54
CA GLN A 38 49.45 -30.14 -4.87
C GLN A 38 50.80 -29.48 -4.78
N ASP A 39 51.76 -30.16 -5.37
CA ASP A 39 53.00 -29.58 -5.81
C ASP A 39 52.54 -28.39 -6.63
N ALA A 40 52.29 -27.29 -5.92
CA ALA A 40 52.09 -25.98 -6.47
C ALA A 40 53.48 -25.54 -6.90
N GLY A 41 54.10 -26.37 -7.78
CA GLY A 41 54.84 -25.91 -8.91
C GLY A 41 54.07 -24.70 -9.37
N SER A 42 54.71 -23.57 -9.13
CA SER A 42 54.20 -22.22 -9.16
C SER A 42 53.89 -21.82 -10.60
N ASP A 43 52.99 -22.57 -11.23
CA ASP A 43 52.23 -22.21 -12.41
C ASP A 43 50.98 -21.47 -11.93
N LEU A 44 51.20 -20.40 -11.16
CA LEU A 44 50.42 -19.21 -11.46
C LEU A 44 50.65 -18.98 -12.95
N PRO A 45 49.59 -18.90 -13.80
CA PRO A 45 49.79 -18.63 -15.21
C PRO A 45 50.75 -17.44 -15.30
N LYS A 46 51.83 -17.56 -16.09
CA LYS A 46 52.80 -16.47 -16.32
C LYS A 46 52.12 -15.39 -17.16
N GLY A 47 51.02 -14.85 -16.66
CA GLY A 47 50.17 -13.86 -17.27
C GLY A 47 50.76 -12.50 -17.00
N ASN A 48 51.63 -12.05 -17.89
CA ASN A 48 52.12 -10.67 -17.93
C ASN A 48 52.58 -10.30 -19.34
N SER A 49 52.04 -10.96 -20.38
CA SER A 49 52.17 -10.36 -21.71
C SER A 49 51.51 -8.97 -21.67
N PRO A 50 52.07 -7.97 -22.38
CA PRO A 50 51.44 -6.65 -22.48
C PRO A 50 49.97 -6.71 -22.92
N GLU A 51 49.62 -7.72 -23.72
CA GLU A 51 48.26 -7.96 -24.21
C GLU A 51 47.30 -8.39 -23.09
N GLU A 52 47.66 -9.39 -22.27
CA GLU A 52 46.82 -9.84 -21.14
C GLU A 52 46.62 -8.74 -20.08
N VAL A 53 47.64 -7.91 -19.87
CA VAL A 53 47.55 -6.74 -18.99
C VAL A 53 46.58 -5.71 -19.55
N ALA A 54 46.64 -5.44 -20.86
CA ALA A 54 45.72 -4.52 -21.53
C ALA A 54 44.27 -5.03 -21.48
N GLN A 55 44.05 -6.32 -21.74
CA GLN A 55 42.72 -6.94 -21.66
C GLN A 55 42.13 -6.88 -20.26
N ARG A 56 42.93 -7.20 -19.23
CA ARG A 56 42.48 -7.10 -17.82
C ARG A 56 42.16 -5.66 -17.43
N LYS A 57 42.97 -4.69 -17.85
CA LYS A 57 42.70 -3.27 -17.59
C LYS A 57 41.38 -2.83 -18.24
N ALA A 58 41.13 -3.26 -19.48
CA ALA A 58 39.87 -2.99 -20.18
C ALA A 58 38.66 -3.64 -19.48
N ALA A 59 38.78 -4.91 -19.08
CA ALA A 59 37.74 -5.62 -18.35
C ALA A 59 37.44 -4.95 -16.98
N ASN A 60 38.47 -4.61 -16.21
CA ASN A 60 38.31 -3.91 -14.93
C ASN A 60 37.68 -2.53 -15.10
N ALA A 61 38.06 -1.78 -16.15
CA ALA A 61 37.46 -0.49 -16.45
C ALA A 61 35.97 -0.64 -16.83
N GLY A 62 35.62 -1.68 -17.61
CA GLY A 62 34.24 -2.02 -17.94
C GLY A 62 33.42 -2.36 -16.70
N GLN A 63 33.94 -3.21 -15.81
CA GLN A 63 33.30 -3.58 -14.55
C GLN A 63 33.12 -2.38 -13.63
N ALA A 64 34.13 -1.52 -13.49
CA ALA A 64 34.05 -0.30 -12.69
C ALA A 64 32.97 0.66 -13.21
N LYS A 65 32.88 0.83 -14.54
CA LYS A 65 31.83 1.65 -15.17
C LYS A 65 30.44 1.08 -14.93
N PHE A 66 30.28 -0.23 -15.09
CA PHE A 66 29.00 -0.91 -14.83
C PHE A 66 28.58 -0.82 -13.36
N ALA A 67 29.51 -1.04 -12.43
CA ALA A 67 29.27 -0.90 -11.00
C ALA A 67 28.88 0.53 -10.63
N ALA A 68 29.58 1.54 -11.16
CA ALA A 68 29.23 2.95 -10.97
C ALA A 68 27.81 3.27 -11.49
N GLY A 69 27.44 2.70 -12.64
CA GLY A 69 26.08 2.82 -13.19
C GLY A 69 25.02 2.22 -12.26
N GLN A 70 25.25 1.02 -11.73
CA GLN A 70 24.32 0.37 -10.78
C GLN A 70 24.19 1.16 -9.48
N LEU A 71 25.30 1.66 -8.93
CA LEU A 71 25.26 2.49 -7.71
C LEU A 71 24.44 3.75 -7.91
N LYS A 72 24.60 4.41 -9.07
CA LYS A 72 23.76 5.56 -9.42
C LYS A 72 22.29 5.19 -9.54
N ALA A 73 21.96 4.12 -10.26
CA ALA A 73 20.57 3.68 -10.41
C ALA A 73 19.91 3.32 -9.07
N ASN A 74 20.67 2.70 -8.16
CA ASN A 74 20.21 2.38 -6.81
C ASN A 74 19.99 3.65 -5.97
N ALA A 75 20.90 4.63 -6.05
CA ALA A 75 20.74 5.90 -5.36
C ALA A 75 19.52 6.69 -5.86
N ASP A 76 19.34 6.74 -7.18
CA ASP A 76 18.16 7.38 -7.79
C ASP A 76 16.87 6.64 -7.34
N SER A 77 16.87 5.31 -7.35
CA SER A 77 15.72 4.51 -6.90
C SER A 77 15.37 4.71 -5.42
N GLN A 78 16.39 4.82 -4.55
CA GLN A 78 16.17 5.12 -3.14
C GLN A 78 15.57 6.51 -2.96
N ALA A 79 16.06 7.50 -3.69
CA ALA A 79 15.53 8.86 -3.64
C ALA A 79 14.05 8.91 -4.08
N GLU A 80 13.67 8.17 -5.13
CA GLU A 80 12.26 8.06 -5.54
C GLU A 80 11.40 7.38 -4.47
N TYR A 81 11.90 6.31 -3.86
CA TYR A 81 11.20 5.62 -2.79
C TYR A 81 10.95 6.55 -1.59
N ASP A 82 11.96 7.30 -1.16
CA ASP A 82 11.86 8.23 -0.04
C ASP A 82 10.87 9.37 -0.36
N ARG A 83 10.87 9.88 -1.60
CA ARG A 83 9.86 10.85 -2.06
C ARG A 83 8.45 10.27 -2.05
N GLY A 84 8.30 9.02 -2.49
CA GLY A 84 7.02 8.30 -2.47
C GLY A 84 6.48 8.14 -1.05
N LEU A 85 7.35 7.79 -0.09
CA LEU A 85 6.96 7.70 1.32
C LEU A 85 6.49 9.04 1.88
N ALA A 86 7.22 10.12 1.62
CA ALA A 86 6.83 11.46 2.07
C ALA A 86 5.46 11.87 1.51
N ALA A 87 5.21 11.61 0.22
CA ALA A 87 3.92 11.91 -0.40
C ALA A 87 2.76 11.08 0.19
N VAL A 88 3.01 9.81 0.53
CA VAL A 88 1.99 8.95 1.18
C VAL A 88 1.64 9.46 2.57
N GLU A 89 2.63 9.86 3.37
CA GLU A 89 2.37 10.40 4.71
C GLU A 89 1.63 11.74 4.66
N GLU A 90 1.96 12.62 3.72
CA GLU A 90 1.20 13.86 3.48
C GLU A 90 -0.25 13.56 3.07
N ALA A 91 -0.45 12.61 2.15
CA ALA A 91 -1.78 12.21 1.72
C ALA A 91 -2.63 11.65 2.87
N LYS A 92 -2.05 10.83 3.75
CA LYS A 92 -2.74 10.31 4.94
C LYS A 92 -3.18 11.44 5.87
N ALA A 93 -2.29 12.39 6.14
CA ALA A 93 -2.61 13.54 7.00
C ALA A 93 -3.75 14.37 6.40
N LYS A 94 -3.73 14.59 5.08
CA LYS A 94 -4.80 15.30 4.37
C LYS A 94 -6.14 14.55 4.44
N ILE A 95 -6.15 13.25 4.17
CA ILE A 95 -7.36 12.43 4.23
C ILE A 95 -7.98 12.51 5.64
N ALA A 96 -7.17 12.35 6.69
CA ALA A 96 -7.67 12.44 8.06
C ALA A 96 -8.27 13.82 8.39
N ALA A 97 -7.67 14.90 7.90
CA ALA A 97 -8.19 16.26 8.07
C ALA A 97 -9.50 16.47 7.30
N ASP A 98 -9.57 16.01 6.05
CA ASP A 98 -10.75 16.11 5.20
C ASP A 98 -11.93 15.29 5.77
N GLU A 99 -11.66 14.09 6.29
CA GLU A 99 -12.67 13.25 6.96
C GLU A 99 -13.23 13.92 8.23
N ALA A 100 -12.36 14.50 9.06
CA ALA A 100 -12.79 15.23 10.26
C ALA A 100 -13.66 16.45 9.90
N ALA A 101 -13.28 17.20 8.87
CA ALA A 101 -14.05 18.34 8.38
C ALA A 101 -15.42 17.90 7.81
N ALA A 102 -15.44 16.83 7.00
CA ALA A 102 -16.66 16.29 6.43
C ALA A 102 -17.63 15.78 7.49
N GLN A 103 -17.13 15.08 8.52
CA GLN A 103 -17.94 14.59 9.62
C GLN A 103 -18.57 15.74 10.41
N SER A 104 -17.78 16.77 10.74
CA SER A 104 -18.30 17.97 11.43
C SER A 104 -19.37 18.69 10.61
N ALA A 105 -19.15 18.86 9.31
CA ALA A 105 -20.12 19.48 8.42
C ALA A 105 -21.43 18.66 8.33
N TYR A 106 -21.31 17.34 8.24
CA TYR A 106 -22.45 16.43 8.19
C TYR A 106 -23.30 16.51 9.47
N GLU A 107 -22.66 16.53 10.65
CA GLU A 107 -23.37 16.62 11.93
C GLU A 107 -24.08 17.97 12.09
N ALA A 108 -23.44 19.07 11.69
CA ALA A 108 -24.05 20.40 11.70
C ALA A 108 -25.25 20.48 10.75
N GLU A 109 -25.13 19.93 9.55
CA GLU A 109 -26.21 19.84 8.57
C GLU A 109 -27.39 19.02 9.10
N LYS A 110 -27.11 17.86 9.68
CA LYS A 110 -28.13 17.01 10.30
C LYS A 110 -28.90 17.76 11.39
N ALA A 111 -28.18 18.44 12.30
CA ALA A 111 -28.80 19.22 13.37
C ALA A 111 -29.69 20.35 12.82
N ARG A 112 -29.24 21.04 11.77
CA ARG A 112 -30.06 22.06 11.10
C ARG A 112 -31.33 21.47 10.49
N ARG A 113 -31.22 20.34 9.78
CA ARG A 113 -32.37 19.66 9.17
C ARG A 113 -33.37 19.17 10.21
N ASP A 114 -32.90 18.68 11.34
CA ASP A 114 -33.78 18.27 12.45
C ASP A 114 -34.52 19.48 13.02
N GLN A 115 -33.86 20.63 13.19
CA GLN A 115 -34.51 21.87 13.63
C GLN A 115 -35.56 22.37 12.61
N ASP A 116 -35.21 22.41 11.33
CA ASP A 116 -36.11 22.80 10.25
C ASP A 116 -37.35 21.89 10.22
N TYR A 117 -37.15 20.58 10.38
CA TYR A 117 -38.23 19.60 10.43
C TYR A 117 -39.14 19.84 11.64
N GLN A 118 -38.59 20.03 12.84
CA GLN A 118 -39.40 20.28 14.03
C GLN A 118 -40.20 21.58 13.91
N ALA A 119 -39.60 22.64 13.35
CA ALA A 119 -40.28 23.91 13.09
C ALA A 119 -41.42 23.73 12.08
N ALA A 120 -41.18 23.03 10.97
CA ALA A 120 -42.19 22.71 9.98
C ALA A 120 -43.34 21.88 10.57
N MET A 121 -43.03 20.88 11.39
CA MET A 121 -44.03 20.05 12.06
C MET A 121 -44.84 20.82 13.11
N ALA A 122 -44.20 21.73 13.86
CA ALA A 122 -44.91 22.60 14.81
C ALA A 122 -45.89 23.52 14.08
N LYS A 123 -45.45 24.14 12.97
CA LYS A 123 -46.31 24.96 12.11
C LYS A 123 -47.46 24.13 11.53
N TRP A 124 -47.17 22.97 10.96
CA TRP A 124 -48.20 22.09 10.40
C TRP A 124 -49.24 21.69 11.44
N ARG A 125 -48.82 21.28 12.64
CA ARG A 125 -49.76 20.97 13.75
C ARG A 125 -50.63 22.18 14.10
N SER A 126 -50.04 23.36 14.19
CA SER A 126 -50.80 24.60 14.45
C SER A 126 -51.79 24.94 13.34
N ASP A 127 -51.41 24.77 12.07
CA ASP A 127 -52.26 25.03 10.91
C ASP A 127 -53.45 24.03 10.87
N VAL A 128 -53.18 22.75 11.13
CA VAL A 128 -54.21 21.71 11.22
C VAL A 128 -55.22 22.00 12.33
N GLU A 129 -54.76 22.39 13.52
CA GLU A 129 -55.68 22.72 14.63
C GLU A 129 -56.51 23.99 14.36
N ALA A 130 -55.95 24.99 13.68
CA ALA A 130 -56.71 26.17 13.24
C ALA A 130 -57.78 25.80 12.20
N CYS A 131 -57.41 25.00 11.20
CA CYS A 131 -58.33 24.48 10.19
C CYS A 131 -59.50 23.68 10.81
N LYS A 132 -59.22 22.79 11.78
CA LYS A 132 -60.26 22.04 12.52
C LYS A 132 -61.24 22.94 13.28
N LYS A 133 -60.76 24.11 13.74
CA LYS A 133 -61.59 25.13 14.42
C LYS A 133 -62.39 26.01 13.45
N GLY A 134 -62.29 25.76 12.14
CA GLY A 134 -63.04 26.47 11.10
C GLY A 134 -62.28 27.61 10.43
N ASP A 135 -61.00 27.84 10.76
CA ASP A 135 -60.15 28.78 10.03
C ASP A 135 -59.66 28.15 8.72
N VAL A 136 -60.54 28.21 7.71
CA VAL A 136 -60.30 27.63 6.38
C VAL A 136 -59.07 28.22 5.68
N SER A 137 -58.62 29.43 6.06
CA SER A 137 -57.44 30.07 5.48
C SER A 137 -56.12 29.36 5.83
N ARG A 138 -56.14 28.51 6.88
CA ARG A 138 -54.98 27.75 7.35
C ARG A 138 -55.04 26.26 7.05
N CYS A 139 -56.09 25.81 6.35
CA CYS A 139 -56.14 24.44 5.87
C CYS A 139 -55.04 24.18 4.83
N ALA A 140 -54.50 22.97 4.81
CA ALA A 140 -53.52 22.59 3.80
C ALA A 140 -54.12 22.75 2.39
N ALA A 141 -53.48 23.53 1.53
CA ALA A 141 -53.85 23.60 0.13
C ALA A 141 -53.56 22.23 -0.52
N VAL A 142 -54.51 21.70 -1.29
CA VAL A 142 -54.24 20.55 -2.16
C VAL A 142 -53.14 20.98 -3.14
N PRO A 143 -51.99 20.29 -3.21
CA PRO A 143 -50.95 20.64 -4.16
C PRO A 143 -51.53 20.60 -5.58
N ALA A 144 -51.42 21.72 -6.31
CA ALA A 144 -51.85 21.78 -7.71
C ALA A 144 -50.91 20.91 -8.55
N GLY A 145 -51.28 19.65 -8.79
CA GLY A 145 -50.54 18.75 -9.68
C GLY A 145 -50.26 17.34 -9.17
N GLN A 146 -51.12 16.75 -8.33
CA GLN A 146 -51.18 15.28 -8.25
C GLN A 146 -52.35 14.80 -9.13
N PRO A 147 -52.12 13.97 -10.17
CA PRO A 147 -53.20 13.17 -10.75
C PRO A 147 -53.77 12.16 -9.74
#